data_AF-A0A7Z9Q0M5-F1
#
_entry.id   AF-A0A7Z9Q0M5-F1
#
_cell.length_a   1.000
_cell.length_b   1.000
_cell.length_c   1.000
_cell.angle_alpha   90.00
_cell.angle_beta   90.00
_cell.angle_gamma   90.00
#
_symmetry.space_group_name_H-M   'P 1'
#
loop_
_entity.id
_entity.type
_entity.pdbx_description
1 polymer ?
#
loop_
_entity_poly.entity_id
_entity_poly.type
_entity_poly.pdbx_seq_one_letter_code
_entity_poly.pdbx_strand_id
1 'polypeptide(L)'
;MIVFDLDSLPLTKKARKLLEVLEDFTPLLNRLAVAAQGIWTRKFRAEGPGWAPLSEATLLRRKKEGEGAQILRDTGRLFQSLTDSASEGSVFKLDSTTLEIGTNLEYAAVHQDGSQAKNIPRRPFLPDEDEIAPVFSRIIERYYKEFVP
;
A
#
# COMPACT_ATOMS: atom_id res chain seq x y z
N MET A 1 6.36 6.94 8.46
CA MET A 1 5.05 7.40 7.98
C MET A 1 5.18 7.61 6.49
N ILE A 2 4.39 6.92 5.68
CA ILE A 2 4.36 7.13 4.23
C ILE A 2 2.93 7.52 3.89
N VAL A 3 2.79 8.69 3.28
CA VAL A 3 1.52 9.39 3.02
C VAL A 3 1.36 9.47 1.50
N PHE A 4 0.18 9.15 0.99
CA PHE A 4 -0.13 9.26 -0.43
C PHE A 4 -0.90 10.55 -0.69
N ASP A 5 -0.21 11.59 -1.14
CA ASP A 5 -0.83 12.86 -1.48
C ASP A 5 -1.36 12.84 -2.92
N LEU A 6 -2.67 13.08 -3.11
CA LEU A 6 -3.26 13.15 -4.45
C LEU A 6 -2.73 14.32 -5.28
N ASP A 7 -2.33 15.42 -4.63
CA ASP A 7 -1.79 16.59 -5.32
C ASP A 7 -0.44 16.30 -5.99
N SER A 8 0.26 15.27 -5.51
CA SER A 8 1.54 14.83 -6.04
C SER A 8 1.43 13.89 -7.26
N LEU A 9 0.23 13.39 -7.58
CA LEU A 9 0.05 12.43 -8.66
C LEU A 9 0.00 13.09 -10.04
N PRO A 10 0.54 12.45 -11.10
CA PRO A 10 0.43 12.93 -12.47
C PRO A 10 -0.99 12.73 -13.01
N LEU A 11 -1.93 13.53 -12.54
CA LEU A 11 -3.33 13.46 -12.94
C LEU A 11 -3.56 14.13 -14.30
N THR A 12 -4.41 13.50 -15.11
CA THR A 12 -4.86 14.07 -16.38
C THR A 12 -5.63 15.37 -16.17
N LYS A 13 -5.69 16.24 -17.19
CA LYS A 13 -6.46 17.50 -17.13
C LYS A 13 -7.94 17.29 -16.77
N LYS A 14 -8.53 16.16 -17.18
CA LYS A 14 -9.91 15.80 -16.84
C LYS A 14 -10.07 15.42 -15.36
N ALA A 15 -9.11 14.65 -14.83
CA ALA A 15 -9.06 14.31 -13.40
C ALA A 15 -8.96 15.57 -12.53
N ARG A 16 -8.13 16.56 -12.93
CA ARG A 16 -8.06 17.85 -12.22
C ARG A 16 -9.37 18.62 -12.26
N LYS A 17 -10.05 18.65 -13.40
CA LYS A 17 -11.36 19.32 -13.52
C LYS A 17 -12.43 18.66 -12.63
N LEU A 18 -12.34 17.36 -12.39
CA LEU A 18 -13.19 16.68 -11.39
C LEU A 18 -12.89 17.18 -9.97
N LEU A 19 -11.60 17.36 -9.66
CA LEU A 19 -11.14 17.90 -8.38
C LEU A 19 -11.56 19.36 -8.13
N GLU A 20 -12.00 20.08 -9.16
CA GLU A 20 -12.49 21.46 -9.03
C GLU A 20 -14.01 21.51 -8.82
N VAL A 21 -14.75 20.44 -9.13
CA VAL A 21 -16.22 20.44 -9.16
C VAL A 21 -16.83 19.73 -7.95
N LEU A 22 -16.12 18.78 -7.34
CA LEU A 22 -16.62 18.08 -6.16
C LEU A 22 -16.19 18.81 -4.88
N GLU A 23 -17.14 19.12 -4.02
CA GLU A 23 -16.86 19.65 -2.68
C GLU A 23 -16.40 18.53 -1.72
N ASP A 24 -16.72 17.27 -2.03
CA ASP A 24 -16.36 16.10 -1.23
C ASP A 24 -15.77 14.97 -2.09
N PHE A 25 -14.46 14.70 -1.90
CA PHE A 25 -13.74 13.60 -2.54
C PHE A 25 -13.82 12.29 -1.77
N THR A 26 -14.42 12.25 -0.57
CA THR A 26 -14.48 11.07 0.29
C THR A 26 -14.89 9.79 -0.47
N PRO A 27 -15.90 9.80 -1.37
CA PRO A 27 -16.27 8.59 -2.12
C PRO A 27 -15.20 8.14 -3.12
N LEU A 28 -14.51 9.09 -3.78
CA LEU A 28 -13.41 8.80 -4.70
C LEU A 28 -12.18 8.29 -3.92
N LEU A 29 -11.79 8.98 -2.86
CA LEU A 29 -10.65 8.63 -2.01
C LEU A 29 -10.80 7.24 -1.40
N ASN A 30 -12.00 6.87 -0.96
CA ASN A 30 -12.28 5.50 -0.51
C ASN A 30 -12.03 4.46 -1.60
N ARG A 31 -12.43 4.72 -2.86
CA ARG A 31 -12.16 3.80 -3.98
C ARG A 31 -10.66 3.66 -4.25
N LEU A 32 -9.89 4.74 -4.12
CA LEU A 32 -8.43 4.73 -4.26
C LEU A 32 -7.77 3.94 -3.11
N ALA A 33 -8.24 4.12 -1.88
CA ALA A 33 -7.75 3.39 -0.72
C ALA A 33 -7.92 1.87 -0.86
N VAL A 34 -9.12 1.43 -1.28
CA VAL A 34 -9.40 0.01 -1.56
C VAL A 34 -8.47 -0.54 -2.65
N ALA A 35 -8.17 0.27 -3.68
CA ALA A 35 -7.26 -0.15 -4.74
C ALA A 35 -5.83 -0.32 -4.25
N ALA A 36 -5.33 0.60 -3.42
CA ALA A 36 -4.01 0.50 -2.79
C ALA A 36 -3.90 -0.74 -1.88
N GLN A 37 -4.91 -1.00 -1.05
CA GLN A 37 -5.00 -2.22 -0.24
C GLN A 37 -4.99 -3.49 -1.10
N GLY A 38 -5.65 -3.45 -2.26
CA GLY A 38 -5.60 -4.52 -3.25
C GLY A 38 -4.20 -4.75 -3.83
N ILE A 39 -3.43 -3.68 -4.08
CA ILE A 39 -2.03 -3.79 -4.54
C ILE A 39 -1.17 -4.45 -3.46
N TRP A 40 -1.24 -3.97 -2.22
CA TRP A 40 -0.51 -4.59 -1.10
C TRP A 40 -0.89 -6.06 -0.92
N THR A 41 -2.18 -6.38 -1.00
CA THR A 41 -2.66 -7.77 -0.93
C THR A 41 -1.99 -8.65 -1.97
N ARG A 42 -1.91 -8.18 -3.23
CA ARG A 42 -1.27 -8.94 -4.31
C ARG A 42 0.23 -9.07 -4.10
N LYS A 43 0.94 -8.01 -3.72
CA LYS A 43 2.39 -8.07 -3.44
C LYS A 43 2.71 -9.06 -2.35
N PHE A 44 2.02 -9.02 -1.22
CA PHE A 44 2.27 -9.95 -0.12
C PHE A 44 1.92 -11.41 -0.47
N ARG A 45 0.91 -11.65 -1.30
CA ARG A 45 0.57 -13.00 -1.78
C ARG A 45 1.60 -13.54 -2.78
N ALA A 46 2.15 -12.68 -3.62
CA ALA A 46 3.17 -13.03 -4.60
C ALA A 46 4.60 -13.03 -4.04
N GLU A 47 4.77 -12.68 -2.76
CA GLU A 47 6.07 -12.42 -2.14
C GLU A 47 6.89 -11.35 -2.88
N GLY A 48 6.20 -10.28 -3.27
CA GLY A 48 6.74 -9.12 -3.97
C GLY A 48 7.14 -9.41 -5.42
N PRO A 49 7.88 -8.49 -6.06
CA PRO A 49 8.54 -8.74 -7.33
C PRO A 49 9.78 -9.65 -7.13
N GLY A 50 9.59 -10.81 -6.48
CA GLY A 50 10.64 -11.79 -6.17
C GLY A 50 11.52 -11.38 -4.98
N TRP A 51 10.92 -11.07 -3.83
CA TRP A 51 11.69 -10.74 -2.62
C TRP A 51 12.67 -11.86 -2.25
N ALA A 52 13.84 -11.46 -1.73
CA ALA A 52 14.86 -12.42 -1.33
C ALA A 52 14.31 -13.42 -0.30
N PRO A 53 14.58 -14.74 -0.50
CA PRO A 53 14.05 -15.80 0.34
C PRO A 53 14.50 -15.65 1.79
N LEU A 54 13.78 -16.30 2.70
CA LEU A 54 14.17 -16.37 4.09
C LEU A 54 15.42 -17.24 4.24
N SER A 55 16.40 -16.77 4.99
CA SER A 55 17.54 -17.60 5.39
C SER A 55 17.07 -18.79 6.21
N GLU A 56 17.79 -19.91 6.13
CA GLU A 56 17.54 -21.12 6.94
C GLU A 56 17.45 -20.81 8.45
N ALA A 57 18.39 -20.01 8.98
CA ALA A 57 18.35 -19.56 10.38
C ALA A 57 17.09 -18.76 10.75
N THR A 58 16.42 -18.14 9.78
CA THR A 58 15.16 -17.42 10.01
C THR A 58 13.97 -18.37 9.95
N LEU A 59 13.98 -19.36 9.06
CA LEU A 59 12.96 -20.41 9.01
C LEU A 59 12.94 -21.21 10.32
N LEU A 60 14.10 -21.63 10.82
CA LEU A 60 14.22 -22.36 12.09
C LEU A 60 13.69 -21.59 13.31
N ARG A 61 13.70 -20.25 13.27
CA ARG A 61 13.18 -19.40 14.35
C ARG A 61 11.66 -19.17 14.28
N ARG A 62 11.02 -19.53 13.16
CA ARG A 62 9.58 -19.35 12.98
C ARG A 62 8.80 -20.52 13.56
N LYS A 63 7.49 -20.32 13.71
CA LYS A 63 6.56 -21.39 14.09
C LYS A 63 6.69 -22.56 13.12
N LYS A 64 6.56 -23.78 13.65
CA LYS A 64 6.66 -25.04 12.89
C LYS A 64 7.95 -25.13 12.05
N GLU A 65 9.05 -24.58 12.56
CA GLU A 65 10.37 -24.62 11.89
C GLU A 65 10.34 -24.03 10.47
N GLY A 66 9.39 -23.12 10.20
CA GLY A 66 9.25 -22.46 8.91
C GLY A 66 8.42 -23.23 7.87
N GLU A 67 7.77 -24.34 8.25
CA GLU A 67 6.83 -25.03 7.37
C GLU A 67 5.70 -24.06 6.92
N GLY A 68 5.59 -23.84 5.61
CA GLY A 68 4.62 -22.89 5.04
C GLY A 68 4.93 -21.42 5.33
N ALA A 69 6.17 -21.09 5.72
CA ALA A 69 6.56 -19.71 6.00
C ALA A 69 6.40 -18.81 4.77
N GLN A 70 5.76 -17.66 5.00
CA GLN A 70 5.57 -16.63 3.99
C GLN A 70 6.42 -15.39 4.29
N ILE A 71 7.04 -14.80 3.28
CA ILE A 71 7.87 -13.60 3.44
C ILE A 71 7.01 -12.43 3.96
N LEU A 72 7.52 -11.72 4.98
CA LEU A 72 6.82 -10.63 5.70
C LEU A 72 5.46 -10.99 6.32
N ARG A 73 5.13 -12.29 6.46
CA ARG A 73 3.85 -12.77 6.99
C ARG A 73 4.02 -13.83 8.08
N ASP A 74 4.94 -13.59 9.02
CA ASP A 74 5.13 -14.49 10.17
C ASP A 74 3.91 -14.46 11.11
N THR A 75 3.65 -13.31 11.74
CA THR A 75 2.41 -13.08 12.52
C THR A 75 1.28 -12.50 11.68
N GLY A 76 1.58 -12.00 10.48
CA GLY A 76 0.63 -11.28 9.63
C GLY A 76 0.41 -9.82 10.02
N ARG A 77 1.00 -9.31 11.11
CA ARG A 77 0.77 -7.95 11.62
C ARG A 77 1.04 -6.85 10.58
N LEU A 78 2.18 -6.91 9.87
CA LEU A 78 2.50 -5.93 8.82
C LEU A 78 1.48 -5.98 7.68
N PHE A 79 1.15 -7.18 7.20
CA PHE A 79 0.14 -7.36 6.16
C PHE A 79 -1.21 -6.76 6.59
N GLN A 80 -1.69 -7.10 7.78
CA GLN A 80 -2.94 -6.57 8.34
C GLN A 80 -2.92 -5.06 8.45
N SER A 81 -1.83 -4.47 8.97
CA SER A 81 -1.70 -3.00 9.11
C SER A 81 -1.88 -2.24 7.79
N LEU A 82 -1.59 -2.90 6.66
CA LEU A 82 -1.79 -2.33 5.33
C LEU A 82 -3.18 -2.63 4.77
N THR A 83 -3.71 -3.84 4.98
CA THR A 83 -4.94 -4.30 4.30
C THR A 83 -6.23 -4.15 5.12
N ASP A 84 -6.12 -3.86 6.40
CA ASP A 84 -7.25 -3.65 7.32
C ASP A 84 -7.05 -2.34 8.07
N SER A 85 -7.87 -1.34 7.74
CA SER A 85 -7.79 0.01 8.31
C SER A 85 -8.12 0.07 9.80
N ALA A 86 -8.75 -0.96 10.37
CA ALA A 86 -9.03 -1.05 11.81
C ALA A 86 -7.92 -1.77 12.60
N SER A 87 -6.93 -2.33 11.91
CA SER A 87 -5.89 -3.14 12.56
C SER A 87 -4.81 -2.30 13.24
N GLU A 88 -4.16 -2.88 14.25
CA GLU A 88 -3.10 -2.21 15.00
C GLU A 88 -1.92 -1.83 14.08
N GLY A 89 -1.55 -0.56 14.17
CA GLY A 89 -0.46 0.01 13.39
C GLY A 89 -0.84 0.38 11.94
N SER A 90 -2.12 0.22 11.57
CA SER A 90 -2.65 0.80 10.34
C SER A 90 -2.66 2.33 10.43
N VAL A 91 -2.32 2.96 9.31
CA VAL A 91 -2.55 4.39 9.10
C VAL A 91 -3.65 4.49 8.06
N PHE A 92 -4.78 5.08 8.45
CA PHE A 92 -5.88 5.42 7.57
C PHE A 92 -6.50 6.73 8.06
N LYS A 93 -6.17 7.84 7.39
CA LYS A 93 -6.80 9.13 7.62
C LYS A 93 -7.42 9.59 6.32
N LEU A 94 -8.69 9.94 6.40
CA LEU A 94 -9.50 10.35 5.27
C LEU A 94 -10.25 11.61 5.67
N ASP A 95 -10.08 12.67 4.89
CA ASP A 95 -10.92 13.85 4.93
C ASP A 95 -11.56 14.11 3.56
N SER A 96 -12.26 15.24 3.40
CA SER A 96 -12.97 15.56 2.17
C SER A 96 -12.06 15.77 0.96
N THR A 97 -10.75 15.88 1.16
CA THR A 97 -9.75 16.21 0.11
C THR A 97 -8.49 15.36 0.14
N THR A 98 -8.15 14.73 1.27
CA THR A 98 -6.89 14.02 1.45
C THR A 98 -7.10 12.58 1.90
N LEU A 99 -6.16 11.73 1.51
CA LEU A 99 -6.10 10.32 1.92
C LEU A 99 -4.68 9.98 2.38
N GLU A 100 -4.50 9.69 3.66
CA GLU A 100 -3.28 9.13 4.19
C GLU A 100 -3.49 7.64 4.50
N ILE A 101 -2.77 6.76 3.80
CA ILE A 101 -2.84 5.31 4.02
C ILE A 101 -1.46 4.67 4.13
N GLY A 102 -1.31 3.70 5.04
CA GLY A 102 -0.05 2.98 5.21
C GLY A 102 0.05 2.24 6.54
N THR A 103 1.27 2.20 7.08
CA THR A 103 1.58 1.55 8.36
C THR A 103 2.54 2.41 9.17
N ASN A 104 2.39 2.41 10.49
CA ASN A 104 3.30 3.09 11.42
C ASN A 104 4.25 2.12 12.14
N LEU A 105 4.24 0.83 11.78
CA LEU A 105 5.11 -0.17 12.36
C LEU A 105 6.58 0.15 12.04
N GLU A 106 7.40 0.35 13.06
CA GLU A 106 8.80 0.82 12.91
C GLU A 106 9.63 -0.06 11.98
N TYR A 107 9.47 -1.39 12.08
CA TYR A 107 10.21 -2.35 11.26
C TYR A 107 9.76 -2.38 9.79
N ALA A 108 8.63 -1.75 9.44
CA ALA A 108 8.13 -1.70 8.07
C ALA A 108 9.11 -0.93 7.16
N ALA A 109 9.64 0.21 7.63
CA ALA A 109 10.63 1.00 6.88
C ALA A 109 11.91 0.20 6.62
N VAL A 110 12.39 -0.53 7.63
CA VAL A 110 13.57 -1.41 7.50
C VAL A 110 13.38 -2.46 6.41
N HIS A 111 12.17 -3.01 6.25
CA HIS A 111 11.89 -3.93 5.16
C HIS A 111 11.65 -3.24 3.82
N GLN A 112 11.03 -2.07 3.80
CA GLN A 112 10.79 -1.29 2.58
C GLN A 112 12.10 -0.90 1.89
N ASP A 113 13.10 -0.49 2.67
CA ASP A 113 14.38 0.04 2.18
C ASP A 113 15.55 -0.95 2.32
N GLY A 114 15.38 -1.97 3.16
CA GLY A 114 16.47 -2.86 3.55
C GLY A 114 17.38 -2.22 4.62
N SER A 115 18.30 -3.00 5.14
CA SER A 115 19.33 -2.50 6.05
C SER A 115 20.60 -3.31 5.92
N GLN A 116 21.63 -2.72 5.31
CA GLN A 116 22.94 -3.37 5.18
C GLN A 116 23.58 -3.61 6.56
N ALA A 117 23.47 -2.66 7.48
CA ALA A 117 24.01 -2.78 8.84
C ALA A 117 23.40 -3.95 9.63
N LYS A 118 22.13 -4.29 9.36
CA LYS A 118 21.43 -5.42 9.99
C LYS A 118 21.38 -6.68 9.10
N ASN A 119 22.03 -6.65 7.93
CA ASN A 119 21.95 -7.69 6.92
C ASN A 119 20.50 -8.09 6.55
N ILE A 120 19.63 -7.08 6.40
CA ILE A 120 18.22 -7.26 6.03
C ILE A 120 18.05 -6.86 4.57
N PRO A 121 17.64 -7.79 3.67
CA PRO A 121 17.40 -7.44 2.28
C PRO A 121 16.17 -6.55 2.14
N ARG A 122 16.19 -5.70 1.11
CA ARG A 122 15.07 -4.85 0.73
C ARG A 122 13.91 -5.71 0.23
N ARG A 123 12.70 -5.40 0.71
CA ARG A 123 11.43 -6.04 0.36
C ARG A 123 10.38 -4.94 0.16
N PRO A 124 10.45 -4.19 -0.95
CA PRO A 124 9.58 -3.03 -1.15
C PRO A 124 8.15 -3.52 -1.38
N PHE A 125 7.26 -3.22 -0.45
CA PHE A 125 5.85 -3.60 -0.50
C PHE A 125 4.94 -2.42 -0.81
N LEU A 126 5.39 -1.20 -0.60
CA LEU A 126 4.67 -0.04 -1.11
C LEU A 126 4.78 -0.01 -2.64
N PRO A 127 3.70 0.33 -3.35
CA PRO A 127 3.78 0.57 -4.77
C PRO A 127 4.61 1.81 -5.06
N ASP A 128 5.42 1.76 -6.11
CA ASP A 128 5.97 2.97 -6.71
C ASP A 128 4.92 3.70 -7.57
N GLU A 129 5.33 4.84 -8.13
CA GLU A 129 4.46 5.66 -8.98
C GLU A 129 3.97 4.91 -10.21
N ASP A 130 4.85 4.12 -10.86
CA ASP A 130 4.52 3.34 -12.06
C ASP A 130 3.49 2.24 -11.77
N GLU A 131 3.49 1.69 -10.56
CA GLU A 131 2.52 0.70 -10.10
C GLU A 131 1.17 1.32 -9.73
N ILE A 132 1.15 2.49 -9.08
CA ILE A 132 -0.08 3.06 -8.51
C ILE A 132 -0.79 4.03 -9.46
N ALA A 133 -0.05 4.88 -10.18
CA ALA A 133 -0.62 5.95 -11.00
C ALA A 133 -1.57 5.45 -12.11
N PRO A 134 -1.28 4.35 -12.84
CA PRO A 134 -2.20 3.82 -13.85
C PRO A 134 -3.50 3.26 -13.24
N VAL A 135 -3.42 2.67 -12.04
CA VAL A 135 -4.57 2.14 -11.31
C VAL A 135 -5.47 3.28 -10.86
N PHE A 136 -4.87 4.32 -10.25
CA PHE A 136 -5.59 5.48 -9.75
C PHE A 136 -6.22 6.28 -10.89
N SER A 137 -5.48 6.52 -11.97
CA SER A 137 -6.00 7.20 -13.16
C SER A 137 -7.25 6.52 -13.71
N ARG A 138 -7.24 5.18 -13.81
CA ARG A 138 -8.41 4.42 -14.27
C ARG A 138 -9.63 4.58 -13.35
N ILE A 139 -9.41 4.59 -12.03
CA ILE A 139 -10.48 4.77 -11.05
C ILE A 139 -11.07 6.17 -11.14
N ILE A 140 -10.22 7.19 -11.23
CA ILE A 140 -10.64 8.60 -11.36
C ILE A 140 -11.40 8.81 -12.67
N GLU A 141 -10.92 8.27 -13.79
CA GLU A 141 -11.62 8.35 -15.08
C GLU A 141 -12.98 7.66 -15.06
N ARG A 142 -13.09 6.49 -14.40
CA ARG A 142 -14.35 5.79 -14.24
C ARG A 142 -15.32 6.58 -13.36
N TYR A 143 -14.82 7.14 -12.26
CA TYR A 143 -15.60 7.97 -11.35
C TYR A 143 -16.14 9.21 -12.08
N TYR A 144 -15.30 9.89 -12.87
CA TYR A 144 -15.73 11.03 -13.69
C TYR A 144 -16.90 10.64 -14.60
N LYS A 145 -16.80 9.52 -15.33
CA LYS A 145 -17.87 9.06 -16.24
C LYS A 145 -19.17 8.69 -15.53
N GLU A 146 -19.10 8.30 -14.26
CA GLU A 146 -20.25 7.88 -13.45
C GLU A 146 -21.01 9.08 -12.88
N PHE A 147 -20.30 10.16 -12.53
CA PHE A 147 -20.87 11.27 -11.76
C PHE A 147 -20.81 12.65 -12.45
N VAL A 148 -20.07 12.79 -13.55
CA VAL A 148 -19.99 14.03 -14.33
C VAL A 148 -20.57 13.78 -15.72
N PRO A 149 -21.74 14.36 -16.06
CA PRO A 149 -22.36 14.22 -17.38
C PRO A 149 -21.56 14.88 -18.51
#